data_AF-A0A1A8I5C2-F1
#
_entry.id   AF-A0A1A8I5C2-F1
#
_cell.length_a   1.000
_cell.length_b   1.000
_cell.length_c   1.000
_cell.angle_alpha   90.00
_cell.angle_beta   90.00
_cell.angle_gamma   90.00
#
_symmetry.space_group_name_H-M   'P 1'
#
loop_
_entity.id
_entity.type
_entity.pdbx_description
1 polymer ?
#
loop_
_entity_poly.entity_id
_entity_poly.type
_entity_poly.pdbx_seq_one_letter_code
_entity_poly.pdbx_strand_id
1 'polypeptide(L)'
;MDALFGNEFLNLTSISEVENKGTLKVIDMSKTATVQHMDEESTVNLVSESQAFTPSSVGDSSYLSGVSEDTDVMSSRELVGSRSLWPAVFHVPTFSFDSELKLQHANLAYIQNGTTLIPDPKLKSAILESLVQEIVKYKVYANDKEMHEVAQR
;
A
#
# COMPACT_ATOMS: atom_id res chain seq x y z
N MET A 1 0.92 30.02 13.60
CA MET A 1 0.58 30.30 12.18
C MET A 1 1.62 31.27 11.67
N ASP A 2 2.30 30.95 10.57
CA ASP A 2 3.42 31.75 10.07
C ASP A 2 2.91 33.00 9.35
N ALA A 3 3.15 34.17 9.93
CA ALA A 3 2.74 35.46 9.38
C ALA A 3 3.65 35.91 8.22
N LEU A 4 4.85 35.32 8.05
CA LEU A 4 5.77 35.68 6.97
C LEU A 4 5.28 35.23 5.60
N PHE A 5 4.45 34.19 5.52
CA PHE A 5 3.92 33.64 4.27
C PHE A 5 2.46 34.00 4.01
N GLY A 6 1.93 35.05 4.65
CA GLY A 6 0.54 35.48 4.42
C GLY A 6 -0.48 34.38 4.69
N ASN A 7 -0.16 33.42 5.58
CA ASN A 7 -0.98 32.26 5.88
C ASN A 7 -1.38 31.43 4.63
N GLU A 8 -0.58 31.51 3.57
CA GLU A 8 -0.69 30.69 2.37
C GLU A 8 0.16 29.43 2.50
N PHE A 9 -0.31 28.33 1.89
CA PHE A 9 0.46 27.10 1.79
C PHE A 9 1.39 27.17 0.58
N LEU A 10 2.65 26.77 0.76
CA LEU A 10 3.64 26.69 -0.31
C LEU A 10 3.81 25.24 -0.76
N ASN A 11 3.85 25.05 -2.08
CA ASN A 11 4.21 23.77 -2.69
C ASN A 11 5.74 23.71 -2.81
N LEU A 12 6.35 22.65 -2.29
CA LEU A 12 7.78 22.40 -2.44
C LEU A 12 8.03 21.57 -3.69
N THR A 13 8.98 21.97 -4.52
CA THR A 13 9.38 21.18 -5.70
C THR A 13 10.66 20.38 -5.47
N SER A 14 11.42 20.74 -4.44
CA SER A 14 12.67 20.08 -4.05
C SER A 14 12.89 20.09 -2.54
N ILE A 15 13.59 19.08 -2.02
CA ILE A 15 13.94 18.97 -0.60
C ILE A 15 14.93 20.04 -0.14
N SER A 16 15.66 20.65 -1.08
CA SER A 16 16.63 21.72 -0.81
C SER A 16 15.97 23.03 -0.38
N GLU A 17 14.67 23.20 -0.63
CA GLU A 17 13.88 24.40 -0.28
C GLU A 17 13.53 24.44 1.22
N VAL A 18 13.73 23.34 1.96
CA VAL A 18 13.47 23.30 3.40
C VAL A 18 14.73 23.73 4.16
N GLU A 19 14.67 24.90 4.80
CA GLU A 19 15.79 25.44 5.57
C GLU A 19 16.14 24.56 6.78
N ASN A 20 15.15 24.19 7.59
CA ASN A 20 15.36 23.41 8.80
C ASN A 20 15.10 21.91 8.60
N LYS A 21 16.05 21.24 7.96
CA LYS A 21 15.99 19.78 7.70
C LYS A 21 15.96 18.94 8.97
N GLY A 22 16.41 19.46 10.11
CA GLY A 22 16.42 18.76 11.41
C GLY A 22 15.03 18.56 12.02
N THR A 23 14.03 19.30 11.55
CA THR A 23 12.62 19.10 11.93
C THR A 23 11.90 18.02 11.11
N LEU A 24 12.53 17.51 10.05
CA LEU A 24 11.93 16.50 9.18
C LEU A 24 12.12 15.10 9.75
N LYS A 25 11.02 14.35 9.87
CA LYS A 25 11.04 12.92 10.20
C LYS A 25 10.92 12.10 8.93
N VAL A 26 11.99 11.39 8.56
CA VAL A 26 11.97 10.43 7.45
C VAL A 26 11.34 9.13 7.93
N ILE A 27 10.29 8.68 7.26
CA ILE A 27 9.63 7.41 7.54
C ILE A 27 9.93 6.48 6.38
N ASP A 28 10.72 5.44 6.63
CA ASP A 28 10.99 4.41 5.64
C ASP A 28 9.79 3.45 5.56
N MET A 29 9.02 3.57 4.47
CA MET A 29 7.83 2.76 4.23
C MET A 29 8.15 1.28 3.91
N SER A 30 9.42 0.94 3.66
CA SER A 30 9.83 -0.45 3.46
C SER A 30 9.84 -1.25 4.76
N LYS A 31 9.96 -0.57 5.91
CA LYS A 31 10.08 -1.19 7.23
C LYS A 31 8.77 -1.23 8.04
N THR A 32 7.75 -0.47 7.64
CA THR A 32 6.48 -0.37 8.38
C THR A 32 5.47 -1.49 8.07
N ALA A 33 5.88 -2.55 7.35
CA ALA A 33 5.01 -3.68 7.01
C ALA A 33 4.84 -4.72 8.14
N THR A 34 5.48 -4.54 9.29
CA THR A 34 5.23 -5.38 10.47
C THR A 34 4.23 -4.68 11.40
N VAL A 35 2.94 -4.87 11.12
CA VAL A 35 1.90 -4.67 12.14
C VAL A 35 2.19 -5.68 13.25
N GLN A 36 2.64 -5.14 14.39
CA GLN A 36 2.86 -5.88 15.62
C GLN A 36 1.52 -6.47 16.08
N HIS A 37 1.39 -7.79 15.95
CA HIS A 37 0.55 -8.57 16.84
C HIS A 37 1.19 -8.48 18.22
N MET A 38 0.47 -7.92 19.19
CA MET A 38 0.88 -7.88 20.59
C MET A 38 0.71 -9.28 21.15
N ASP A 39 1.81 -10.01 21.34
CA ASP A 39 1.93 -11.07 22.33
C ASP A 39 3.41 -11.13 22.79
N GLU A 40 3.59 -11.62 24.00
CA GLU A 40 4.58 -11.20 24.98
C GLU A 40 6.05 -11.60 24.74
N GLU A 41 6.93 -10.83 25.38
CA GLU A 41 8.32 -11.12 25.78
C GLU A 41 9.28 -11.72 24.75
N SER A 42 10.13 -10.88 24.14
CA SER A 42 11.48 -11.26 23.71
C SER A 42 12.34 -10.01 23.52
N THR A 43 13.30 -9.82 24.42
CA THR A 43 14.33 -8.80 24.35
C THR A 43 15.29 -9.10 23.19
N VAL A 44 15.29 -8.28 22.14
CA VAL A 44 16.37 -8.30 21.14
C VAL A 44 16.95 -6.91 20.94
N ASN A 45 18.22 -6.81 21.32
CA ASN A 45 19.07 -5.63 21.32
C ASN A 45 19.09 -4.93 19.96
N LEU A 46 18.84 -3.62 19.98
CA LEU A 46 19.10 -2.73 18.86
C LEU A 46 20.57 -2.30 18.90
N VAL A 47 21.44 -3.02 18.17
CA VAL A 47 22.77 -2.49 17.84
C VAL A 47 22.66 -1.67 16.56
N SER A 48 22.86 -0.36 16.69
CA SER A 48 23.10 0.54 15.56
C SER A 48 24.59 0.60 15.29
N GLU A 49 25.06 0.01 14.19
CA GLU A 49 26.38 0.30 13.64
C GLU A 49 26.24 1.28 12.48
N SER A 50 26.54 2.54 12.77
CA SER A 50 26.77 3.61 11.80
C SER A 50 28.20 3.50 11.27
N GLN A 51 28.38 3.11 10.00
CA GLN A 51 29.67 3.18 9.33
C GLN A 51 29.73 4.45 8.47
N ALA A 52 30.62 5.37 8.88
CA ALA A 52 30.97 6.58 8.15
C ALA A 52 31.97 6.27 7.03
N PHE A 53 31.72 6.77 5.82
CA PHE A 53 32.66 6.71 4.71
C PHE A 53 33.49 8.00 4.66
N THR A 54 34.81 7.85 4.76
CA THR A 54 35.81 8.91 4.53
C THR A 54 36.19 8.98 3.04
N PRO A 55 36.64 10.15 2.53
CA PRO A 55 37.03 10.31 1.13
C PRO A 55 38.50 9.93 0.94
N SER A 56 38.79 9.09 -0.05
CA SER A 56 40.16 8.81 -0.52
C SER A 56 40.37 9.45 -1.89
N SER A 57 41.54 10.08 -2.03
CA SER A 57 41.97 10.90 -3.16
C SER A 57 43.08 10.19 -3.95
N VAL A 58 43.12 10.51 -5.24
CA VAL A 58 44.15 10.32 -6.30
C VAL A 58 44.54 8.91 -6.77
N GLY A 59 44.39 8.71 -8.08
CA GLY A 59 44.96 7.63 -8.86
C GLY A 59 44.60 7.78 -10.35
N ASP A 60 45.49 8.47 -11.08
CA ASP A 60 45.49 8.69 -12.54
C ASP A 60 45.55 7.38 -13.34
N SER A 61 44.74 7.27 -14.40
CA SER A 61 45.16 6.70 -15.69
C SER A 61 44.03 6.80 -16.73
N SER A 62 44.29 7.59 -17.76
CA SER A 62 43.48 7.83 -18.95
C SER A 62 43.47 6.65 -19.93
N TYR A 63 42.31 6.25 -20.45
CA TYR A 63 42.16 5.82 -21.86
C TYR A 63 40.79 6.22 -22.41
N LEU A 64 40.83 7.07 -23.44
CA LEU A 64 39.71 7.44 -24.30
C LEU A 64 39.47 6.31 -25.32
N SER A 65 38.22 5.89 -25.50
CA SER A 65 37.60 5.34 -26.73
C SER A 65 36.35 4.59 -26.29
N GLY A 66 35.16 4.71 -26.88
CA GLY A 66 34.72 5.39 -28.07
C GLY A 66 33.19 5.33 -28.06
N VAL A 67 32.57 6.24 -28.80
CA VAL A 67 31.12 6.32 -28.97
C VAL A 67 30.56 4.98 -29.49
N SER A 68 29.55 4.45 -28.82
CA SER A 68 28.61 3.51 -29.43
C SER A 68 27.26 3.74 -28.81
N GLU A 69 26.36 4.27 -29.63
CA GLU A 69 24.94 4.37 -29.37
C GLU A 69 24.40 2.94 -29.23
N ASP A 70 23.84 2.62 -28.09
CA ASP A 70 22.81 1.61 -28.01
C ASP A 70 21.76 2.13 -27.03
N THR A 71 20.58 2.48 -27.57
CA THR A 71 19.38 2.63 -26.78
C THR A 71 18.98 1.23 -26.32
N ASP A 72 19.69 0.72 -25.32
CA ASP A 72 19.17 -0.33 -24.48
C ASP A 72 17.94 0.26 -23.80
N VAL A 73 16.80 -0.02 -24.42
CA VAL A 73 15.51 -0.07 -23.76
C VAL A 73 15.71 -1.05 -22.62
N MET A 74 16.19 -0.53 -21.48
CA MET A 74 16.03 -1.17 -20.20
C MET A 74 14.52 -1.22 -20.03
N SER A 75 13.95 -2.29 -20.57
CA SER A 75 12.77 -2.97 -20.10
C SER A 75 12.90 -2.88 -18.61
N SER A 76 12.24 -1.86 -18.06
CA SER A 76 12.41 -1.44 -16.69
C SER A 76 11.87 -2.61 -15.94
N ARG A 77 12.81 -3.46 -15.52
CA ARG A 77 12.67 -4.56 -14.62
C ARG A 77 11.51 -4.19 -13.74
N GLU A 78 10.40 -4.92 -13.88
CA GLU A 78 9.31 -4.91 -12.92
C GLU A 78 9.95 -5.29 -11.59
N LEU A 79 10.54 -4.29 -10.95
CA LEU A 79 11.10 -4.36 -9.65
C LEU A 79 9.87 -4.49 -8.80
N VAL A 80 9.61 -5.74 -8.46
CA VAL A 80 8.72 -6.27 -7.43
C VAL A 80 8.87 -5.49 -6.12
N GLY A 81 8.47 -4.22 -6.13
CA GLY A 81 7.92 -3.55 -4.98
C GLY A 81 6.46 -3.93 -4.96
N SER A 82 6.15 -5.01 -4.24
CA SER A 82 4.86 -5.70 -4.14
C SER A 82 3.72 -4.82 -3.61
N ARG A 83 3.41 -3.72 -4.30
CA ARG A 83 2.09 -3.09 -4.25
C ARG A 83 1.28 -3.81 -5.31
N SER A 84 0.56 -4.84 -4.88
CA SER A 84 -0.32 -5.63 -5.73
C SER A 84 -1.17 -4.68 -6.58
N LEU A 85 -1.10 -4.84 -7.90
CA LEU A 85 -1.99 -4.14 -8.82
C LEU A 85 -3.43 -4.52 -8.50
N TRP A 86 -4.37 -3.61 -8.75
CA TRP A 86 -5.78 -3.92 -8.63
C TRP A 86 -6.12 -5.15 -9.49
N PRO A 87 -6.79 -6.18 -8.95
CA PRO A 87 -6.97 -7.42 -9.68
C PRO A 87 -7.90 -7.20 -10.87
N ALA A 88 -7.53 -7.72 -12.05
CA ALA A 88 -8.43 -7.74 -13.22
C ALA A 88 -9.72 -8.54 -12.91
N VAL A 89 -9.61 -9.54 -12.04
CA VAL A 89 -10.73 -10.32 -11.52
C VAL A 89 -10.70 -10.32 -9.99
N PHE A 90 -11.62 -9.57 -9.39
CA PHE A 90 -11.89 -9.65 -7.96
C PHE A 90 -12.72 -10.90 -7.67
N HIS A 91 -12.25 -11.73 -6.75
CA HIS A 91 -12.96 -12.93 -6.29
C HIS A 91 -13.66 -12.62 -4.98
N VAL A 92 -14.96 -12.94 -4.89
CA VAL A 92 -15.72 -12.76 -3.66
C VAL A 92 -15.18 -13.74 -2.60
N PRO A 93 -14.79 -13.27 -1.40
CA PRO A 93 -14.27 -14.13 -0.34
C PRO A 93 -15.37 -15.03 0.23
N THR A 94 -14.97 -16.14 0.85
CA THR A 94 -15.89 -16.95 1.65
C THR A 94 -16.27 -16.20 2.92
N PHE A 95 -17.56 -16.11 3.22
CA PHE A 95 -18.03 -15.48 4.44
C PHE A 95 -18.00 -16.43 5.63
N SER A 96 -18.22 -15.91 6.83
CA SER A 96 -18.41 -16.74 8.02
C SER A 96 -19.60 -17.69 7.82
N PHE A 97 -19.56 -18.86 8.47
CA PHE A 97 -20.59 -19.89 8.34
C PHE A 97 -22.02 -19.35 8.53
N ASP A 98 -22.23 -18.54 9.56
CA ASP A 98 -23.53 -17.92 9.84
C ASP A 98 -24.00 -16.98 8.71
N SER A 99 -23.07 -16.22 8.14
CA SER A 99 -23.36 -15.29 7.04
C SER A 99 -23.70 -16.06 5.77
N GLU A 100 -22.92 -17.09 5.45
CA GLU A 100 -23.14 -17.96 4.29
C GLU A 100 -24.49 -18.68 4.41
N LEU A 101 -24.81 -19.22 5.58
CA LEU A 101 -26.08 -19.92 5.82
C LEU A 101 -27.29 -18.98 5.60
N LYS A 102 -27.20 -17.74 6.10
CA LYS A 102 -28.23 -16.72 5.88
C LYS A 102 -28.36 -16.34 4.40
N LEU A 103 -27.24 -16.14 3.71
CA LEU A 103 -27.22 -15.83 2.29
C LEU A 103 -27.81 -16.96 1.46
N GLN A 104 -27.47 -18.22 1.75
CA GLN A 104 -28.04 -19.39 1.09
C GLN A 104 -29.54 -19.51 1.32
N HIS A 105 -30.00 -19.36 2.56
CA HIS A 105 -31.43 -19.39 2.87
C HIS A 105 -32.20 -18.30 2.12
N ALA A 106 -31.65 -17.09 2.08
CA ALA A 106 -32.24 -15.98 1.36
C ALA A 106 -32.23 -16.19 -0.16
N ASN A 107 -31.17 -16.76 -0.72
CA ASN A 107 -31.08 -17.11 -2.13
C ASN A 107 -32.16 -18.15 -2.51
N LEU A 108 -32.38 -19.17 -1.66
CA LEU A 108 -33.46 -20.13 -1.86
C LEU A 108 -34.84 -19.46 -1.82
N ALA A 109 -35.08 -18.56 -0.87
CA ALA A 109 -36.33 -17.81 -0.78
C ALA A 109 -36.55 -16.91 -2.00
N TYR A 110 -35.48 -16.32 -2.53
CA TYR A 110 -35.51 -15.53 -3.77
C TYR A 110 -35.86 -16.38 -4.99
N ILE A 111 -35.22 -17.54 -5.16
CA ILE A 111 -35.49 -18.45 -6.28
C ILE A 111 -36.93 -18.99 -6.21
N GLN A 112 -37.44 -19.29 -5.01
CA GLN A 112 -38.78 -19.85 -4.85
C GLN A 112 -39.90 -18.81 -4.97
N ASN A 113 -39.73 -17.63 -4.38
CA ASN A 113 -40.83 -16.68 -4.18
C ASN A 113 -40.54 -15.27 -4.70
N GLY A 114 -39.35 -15.02 -5.26
CA GLY A 114 -38.89 -13.68 -5.65
C GLY A 114 -38.60 -12.76 -4.46
N THR A 115 -38.58 -13.28 -3.24
CA THR A 115 -38.38 -12.49 -2.02
C THR A 115 -36.94 -12.01 -1.94
N THR A 116 -36.73 -10.70 -1.94
CA THR A 116 -35.40 -10.10 -1.81
C THR A 116 -34.92 -10.11 -0.36
N LEU A 117 -33.63 -10.38 -0.15
CA LEU A 117 -33.01 -10.31 1.17
C LEU A 117 -32.92 -8.86 1.65
N ILE A 118 -33.44 -8.60 2.86
CA ILE A 118 -33.13 -7.37 3.60
C ILE A 118 -32.06 -7.73 4.64
N PRO A 119 -30.77 -7.39 4.40
CA PRO A 119 -29.69 -7.80 5.29
C PRO A 119 -29.80 -7.09 6.64
N ASP A 120 -29.68 -7.86 7.72
CA ASP A 120 -29.57 -7.28 9.06
C ASP A 120 -28.24 -6.51 9.19
N PRO A 121 -28.17 -5.44 10.01
CA PRO A 121 -26.96 -4.64 10.15
C PRO A 121 -25.71 -5.47 10.51
N LYS A 122 -25.88 -6.53 11.32
CA LYS A 122 -24.80 -7.44 11.70
C LYS A 122 -24.31 -8.27 10.52
N LEU A 123 -25.22 -8.86 9.74
CA LEU A 123 -24.87 -9.57 8.50
C LEU A 123 -24.17 -8.65 7.50
N LYS A 124 -24.67 -7.42 7.32
CA LYS A 124 -24.06 -6.43 6.44
C LYS A 124 -22.62 -6.12 6.86
N SER A 125 -22.40 -5.85 8.15
CA SER A 125 -21.04 -5.57 8.66
C SER A 125 -20.11 -6.76 8.49
N ALA A 126 -20.56 -7.98 8.76
CA ALA A 126 -19.74 -9.19 8.61
C ALA A 126 -19.30 -9.40 7.15
N ILE A 127 -20.22 -9.23 6.19
CA ILE A 127 -19.91 -9.32 4.76
C ILE A 127 -18.89 -8.24 4.35
N LEU A 128 -19.11 -6.99 4.79
CA LEU A 128 -18.21 -5.88 4.47
C LEU A 128 -16.82 -6.08 5.07
N GLU A 129 -16.71 -6.61 6.28
CA GLU A 129 -15.43 -6.88 6.93
C GLU A 129 -14.63 -7.93 6.14
N SER A 130 -15.27 -9.03 5.72
CA SER A 130 -14.62 -10.03 4.85
C SER A 130 -14.17 -9.44 3.51
N LEU A 131 -14.98 -8.57 2.90
CA LEU A 131 -14.60 -7.88 1.67
C LEU A 131 -13.41 -6.94 1.87
N VAL A 132 -13.39 -6.16 2.95
CA VAL A 132 -12.27 -5.27 3.28
C VAL A 132 -10.99 -6.07 3.51
N GLN A 133 -11.07 -7.18 4.24
CA GLN A 133 -9.93 -8.09 4.44
C GLN A 133 -9.35 -8.60 3.11
N GLU A 134 -10.20 -8.88 2.12
CA GLU A 134 -9.75 -9.29 0.79
C GLU A 134 -9.16 -8.11 -0.01
N ILE A 135 -9.81 -6.94 0.01
CA ILE A 135 -9.36 -5.74 -0.71
C ILE A 135 -7.99 -5.26 -0.22
N VAL A 136 -7.75 -5.29 1.09
CA VAL A 136 -6.49 -4.80 1.69
C VAL A 136 -5.28 -5.65 1.28
N LYS A 137 -5.48 -6.92 0.87
CA LYS A 137 -4.40 -7.74 0.27
C LYS A 137 -3.88 -7.16 -1.05
N TYR A 138 -4.74 -6.43 -1.77
CA TYR A 138 -4.39 -5.76 -3.01
C TYR A 138 -3.93 -4.32 -2.75
N LYS A 139 -4.79 -3.50 -2.14
CA LYS A 139 -4.51 -2.09 -1.85
C LYS A 139 -5.12 -1.69 -0.51
N VAL A 140 -4.30 -1.08 0.34
CA VAL A 140 -4.73 -0.48 1.62
C VAL A 140 -5.72 0.66 1.40
N TYR A 141 -5.56 1.42 0.31
CA TYR A 141 -6.45 2.49 -0.09
C TYR A 141 -6.92 2.22 -1.52
N ALA A 142 -8.11 1.64 -1.65
CA ALA A 142 -8.80 1.51 -2.92
C ALA A 142 -9.44 2.86 -3.29
N ASN A 143 -9.41 3.20 -4.58
CA ASN A 143 -10.11 4.38 -5.12
C ASN A 143 -11.59 4.07 -5.36
N ASP A 144 -12.45 5.10 -5.45
CA ASP A 144 -13.90 4.91 -5.69
C ASP A 144 -14.20 4.09 -6.96
N LYS A 145 -13.40 4.29 -8.02
CA LYS A 145 -13.51 3.50 -9.26
C LYS A 145 -13.29 2.00 -9.02
N GLU A 146 -12.26 1.68 -8.23
CA GLU A 146 -11.88 0.30 -7.90
C GLU A 146 -12.97 -0.35 -7.03
N MET A 147 -13.48 0.38 -6.03
CA MET A 147 -14.60 -0.08 -5.20
C MET A 147 -15.86 -0.34 -6.03
N HIS A 148 -16.15 0.49 -7.03
CA HIS A 148 -17.29 0.27 -7.92
C HIS A 148 -17.13 -0.99 -8.79
N GLU A 149 -15.91 -1.30 -9.22
CA GLU A 149 -15.63 -2.53 -9.98
C GLU A 149 -15.88 -3.80 -9.16
N VAL A 150 -15.66 -3.77 -7.84
CA VAL A 150 -16.03 -4.89 -6.94
C VAL A 150 -17.55 -5.05 -6.89
N ALA A 151 -18.29 -3.95 -6.81
CA ALA A 151 -19.74 -3.98 -6.59
C ALA A 151 -20.56 -4.42 -7.82
N GLN A 152 -19.99 -4.36 -9.03
CA GLN A 152 -20.67 -4.77 -10.27
C GLN A 152 -20.61 -6.28 -10.53
N ARG A 153 -19.79 -7.03 -9.78
CA ARG A 153 -19.58 -8.47 -9.96
C ARG A 153 -20.58 -9.27 -9.13
#